data_AF-A0A1H8YZI5-F1
#
_entry.id   AF-A0A1H8YZI5-F1
#
_cell.length_a   1.000
_cell.length_b   1.000
_cell.length_c   1.000
_cell.angle_alpha   90.00
_cell.angle_beta   90.00
_cell.angle_gamma   90.00
#
_symmetry.space_group_name_H-M   'P 1'
#
loop_
_entity.id
_entity.type
_entity.pdbx_description
1 polymer ?
#
loop_
_entity_poly.entity_id
_entity_poly.type
_entity_poly.pdbx_seq_one_letter_code
_entity_poly.pdbx_strand_id
1 'polypeptide(L)'
;MAEINVDVTPQIVADFREFYEEFADETKWSDAKITKALNIAKGELGTCRWGLYEPYSFLQRGWFSLTAHYLTWNTATTSATSADGSASTPYAVASKSVRDESVSYAVPAANASLTVWEAALALTPYGLEYLHLRDRAGMGAICV
;
A
#
# COMPACT_ATOMS: atom_id res chain seq x y z
N MET A 1 -15.42 11.95 -7.98
CA MET A 1 -14.17 11.24 -8.27
C MET A 1 -14.55 10.02 -9.07
N ALA A 2 -13.96 9.81 -10.24
CA ALA A 2 -14.27 8.65 -11.05
C ALA A 2 -13.34 7.51 -10.63
N GLU A 3 -13.89 6.31 -10.43
CA GLU A 3 -13.18 5.13 -9.94
C GLU A 3 -12.92 4.15 -11.09
N ILE A 4 -11.99 3.21 -10.90
CA ILE A 4 -11.77 2.10 -11.84
C ILE A 4 -13.12 1.37 -12.06
N ASN A 5 -13.45 1.04 -13.31
CA ASN A 5 -14.74 0.40 -13.64
C ASN A 5 -14.73 -1.14 -13.44
N VAL A 6 -13.85 -1.65 -12.59
CA VAL A 6 -13.69 -3.08 -12.28
C VAL A 6 -14.17 -3.31 -10.85
N ASP A 7 -15.12 -4.21 -10.67
CA ASP A 7 -15.70 -4.52 -9.37
C ASP A 7 -14.85 -5.53 -8.60
N VAL A 8 -14.78 -5.35 -7.27
CA VAL A 8 -14.10 -6.30 -6.39
C VAL A 8 -14.95 -7.55 -6.27
N THR A 9 -14.57 -8.59 -7.01
CA THR A 9 -15.22 -9.90 -6.98
C THR A 9 -14.40 -10.91 -6.18
N PRO A 10 -14.98 -12.05 -5.76
CA PRO A 10 -14.23 -13.14 -5.15
C PRO A 10 -13.07 -13.64 -6.02
N GLN A 11 -13.21 -13.57 -7.35
CA GLN A 11 -12.13 -13.93 -8.27
C GLN A 11 -10.92 -13.00 -8.10
N ILE A 12 -11.11 -11.70 -7.96
CA ILE A 12 -10.00 -10.75 -7.74
C ILE A 12 -9.29 -11.02 -6.42
N VAL A 13 -10.02 -11.45 -5.39
CA VAL A 13 -9.43 -11.88 -4.11
C VAL A 13 -8.57 -13.13 -4.31
N ALA A 14 -9.04 -14.10 -5.09
CA ALA A 14 -8.24 -15.29 -5.44
C ALA A 14 -6.99 -14.91 -6.23
N ASP A 15 -7.13 -14.07 -7.27
CA ASP A 15 -6.02 -13.57 -8.09
C ASP A 15 -5.00 -12.80 -7.24
N PHE A 16 -5.45 -12.03 -6.24
CA PHE A 16 -4.57 -11.33 -5.30
C PHE A 16 -3.74 -12.29 -4.45
N ARG A 17 -4.35 -13.37 -3.95
CA ARG A 17 -3.65 -14.39 -3.15
C ARG A 17 -2.68 -15.21 -3.99
N GLU A 18 -3.01 -15.45 -5.27
CA GLU A 18 -2.09 -16.10 -6.21
C GLU A 18 -0.91 -15.19 -6.55
N PHE A 19 -1.14 -13.88 -6.69
CA PHE A 19 -0.08 -12.91 -6.99
C PHE A 19 0.88 -12.69 -5.82
N TYR A 20 0.36 -12.62 -4.59
CA TYR A 20 1.14 -12.48 -3.36
C TYR A 20 0.86 -13.64 -2.40
N GLU A 21 1.68 -14.69 -2.51
CA GLU A 21 1.55 -15.93 -1.73
C GLU A 21 1.62 -15.70 -0.20
N GLU A 22 2.28 -14.63 0.26
CA GLU A 22 2.31 -14.26 1.68
C GLU A 22 0.93 -13.88 2.27
N PHE A 23 -0.05 -13.60 1.41
CA PHE A 23 -1.44 -13.36 1.82
C PHE A 23 -2.33 -14.60 1.62
N ALA A 24 -1.79 -15.79 1.40
CA ALA A 24 -2.59 -17.01 1.19
C ALA A 24 -3.30 -17.52 2.47
N ASP A 25 -2.78 -17.23 3.66
CA ASP A 25 -3.39 -17.68 4.93
C ASP A 25 -4.72 -16.97 5.22
N GLU A 26 -5.83 -17.68 5.04
CA GLU A 26 -7.20 -17.17 5.26
C GLU A 26 -7.51 -16.84 6.72
N THR A 27 -6.81 -17.45 7.67
CA THR A 27 -7.03 -17.19 9.11
C THR A 27 -6.45 -15.85 9.51
N LYS A 28 -5.25 -15.54 9.01
CA LYS A 28 -4.58 -14.26 9.22
C LYS A 28 -5.20 -13.17 8.34
N TRP A 29 -5.42 -13.48 7.08
CA TRP A 29 -5.92 -12.59 6.04
C TRP A 29 -7.28 -13.06 5.55
N SER A 30 -8.34 -12.72 6.28
CA SER A 30 -9.69 -13.08 5.85
C SER A 30 -10.10 -12.36 4.58
N ASP A 31 -11.00 -12.96 3.79
CA ASP A 31 -11.53 -12.37 2.56
C ASP A 31 -12.14 -10.99 2.80
N ALA A 32 -12.76 -10.79 3.96
CA ALA A 32 -13.31 -9.49 4.36
C ALA A 32 -12.22 -8.40 4.49
N LYS A 33 -11.04 -8.74 5.02
CA LYS A 33 -9.91 -7.80 5.12
C LYS A 33 -9.36 -7.44 3.74
N ILE A 34 -9.17 -8.45 2.88
CA ILE A 34 -8.65 -8.26 1.53
C ILE A 34 -9.63 -7.47 0.68
N THR A 35 -10.91 -7.83 0.70
CA THR A 35 -11.98 -7.12 0.00
C THR A 35 -12.05 -5.66 0.43
N LYS A 36 -11.96 -5.38 1.74
CA LYS A 36 -11.92 -4.00 2.25
C LYS A 36 -10.71 -3.24 1.69
N ALA A 37 -9.52 -3.83 1.75
CA ALA A 37 -8.29 -3.21 1.25
C ALA A 37 -8.34 -2.96 -0.26
N LEU A 38 -8.86 -3.91 -1.05
CA LEU A 38 -9.05 -3.76 -2.50
C LEU A 38 -9.98 -2.60 -2.83
N ASN A 39 -11.10 -2.45 -2.09
CA ASN A 39 -12.03 -1.34 -2.30
C ASN A 39 -11.40 0.02 -1.95
N ILE A 40 -10.61 0.10 -0.88
CA ILE A 40 -9.88 1.33 -0.53
C ILE A 40 -8.86 1.66 -1.64
N ALA A 41 -8.05 0.68 -2.03
CA ALA A 41 -7.05 0.86 -3.08
C ALA A 41 -7.69 1.24 -4.44
N LYS A 42 -8.89 0.72 -4.74
CA LYS A 42 -9.67 1.08 -5.92
C LYS A 42 -10.03 2.56 -5.93
N GLY A 43 -10.42 3.13 -4.79
CA GLY A 43 -10.76 4.54 -4.65
C GLY A 43 -9.57 5.50 -4.85
N GLU A 44 -8.35 5.03 -4.57
CA GLU A 44 -7.11 5.81 -4.75
C GLU A 44 -6.62 5.82 -6.22
N LEU A 45 -7.00 4.81 -6.99
CA LEU A 45 -6.59 4.67 -8.38
C LEU A 45 -7.53 5.46 -9.30
N GLY A 46 -7.01 6.51 -9.92
CA GLY A 46 -7.74 7.32 -10.91
C GLY A 46 -8.00 6.61 -12.25
N THR A 47 -8.92 7.14 -13.05
CA THR A 47 -9.60 6.42 -14.16
C THR A 47 -8.83 6.10 -15.43
N CYS A 48 -7.79 6.84 -15.83
CA CYS A 48 -7.36 6.82 -17.24
C CYS A 48 -5.89 6.49 -17.51
N ARG A 49 -5.06 6.19 -16.50
CA ARG A 49 -3.60 6.02 -16.70
C ARG A 49 -3.06 4.63 -16.41
N TRP A 50 -3.90 3.74 -15.88
CA TRP A 50 -3.47 2.41 -15.43
C TRP A 50 -3.74 1.31 -16.46
N GLY A 51 -4.52 1.58 -17.51
CA GLY A 51 -4.89 0.60 -18.53
C GLY A 51 -6.01 -0.34 -18.09
N LEU A 52 -6.15 -1.45 -18.82
CA LEU A 52 -7.16 -2.48 -18.55
C LEU A 52 -6.68 -3.50 -17.50
N TYR A 53 -7.65 -4.16 -16.86
CA TYR A 53 -7.36 -5.25 -15.93
C TYR A 53 -7.13 -6.55 -16.72
N GLU A 54 -5.91 -7.06 -16.68
CA GLU A 54 -5.50 -8.33 -17.28
C GLU A 54 -4.45 -9.00 -16.37
N PRO A 55 -4.19 -10.31 -16.52
CA PRO A 55 -3.15 -10.99 -15.76
C PRO A 55 -1.78 -10.31 -15.97
N TYR A 56 -1.12 -10.00 -14.86
CA TYR A 56 0.14 -9.25 -14.76
C TYR A 56 0.10 -7.85 -15.39
N SER A 57 -1.09 -7.28 -15.60
CA SER A 57 -1.24 -5.94 -16.16
C SER A 57 -0.77 -4.87 -15.20
N PHE A 58 -0.52 -3.69 -15.75
CA PHE A 58 -0.08 -2.54 -14.98
C PHE A 58 -1.10 -2.12 -13.92
N LEU A 59 -2.39 -2.17 -14.26
CA LEU A 59 -3.49 -1.96 -13.32
C LEU A 59 -3.51 -3.02 -12.23
N GLN A 60 -3.41 -4.31 -12.57
CA GLN A 60 -3.43 -5.38 -11.57
C GLN A 60 -2.27 -5.21 -10.58
N ARG A 61 -1.06 -4.97 -11.08
CA ARG A 61 0.13 -4.78 -10.23
C ARG A 61 0.04 -3.55 -9.33
N GLY A 62 -0.41 -2.41 -9.87
CA GLY A 62 -0.60 -1.19 -9.09
C GLY A 62 -1.67 -1.34 -8.02
N TRP A 63 -2.77 -2.01 -8.35
CA TRP A 63 -3.87 -2.24 -7.43
C TRP A 63 -3.51 -3.22 -6.32
N PHE A 64 -2.85 -4.32 -6.67
CA PHE A 64 -2.46 -5.34 -5.71
C PHE A 64 -1.35 -4.83 -4.79
N SER A 65 -0.35 -4.12 -5.31
CA SER A 65 0.71 -3.52 -4.48
C SER A 65 0.15 -2.53 -3.45
N LEU A 66 -0.78 -1.65 -3.85
CA LEU A 66 -1.45 -0.74 -2.92
C LEU A 66 -2.33 -1.48 -1.90
N THR A 67 -2.99 -2.56 -2.31
CA THR A 67 -3.80 -3.41 -1.43
C THR A 67 -2.93 -4.09 -0.37
N ALA A 68 -1.82 -4.71 -0.79
CA ALA A 68 -0.86 -5.37 0.10
C ALA A 68 -0.24 -4.38 1.10
N HIS A 69 0.05 -3.16 0.65
CA HIS A 69 0.47 -2.07 1.51
C HIS A 69 -0.56 -1.76 2.61
N TYR A 70 -1.84 -1.58 2.26
CA TYR A 70 -2.88 -1.32 3.25
C TYR A 70 -3.05 -2.47 4.24
N LEU A 71 -2.98 -3.72 3.79
CA LEU A 71 -3.08 -4.89 4.67
C LEU A 71 -1.94 -4.90 5.69
N THR A 72 -0.71 -4.76 5.23
CA THR A 72 0.48 -4.78 6.09
C THR A 72 0.55 -3.58 7.03
N TRP A 73 0.24 -2.39 6.53
CA TRP A 73 0.10 -1.20 7.37
C TRP A 73 -0.93 -1.42 8.47
N ASN A 74 -2.15 -1.82 8.13
CA ASN A 74 -3.23 -1.98 9.10
C ASN A 74 -2.88 -3.02 10.16
N THR A 75 -2.16 -4.08 9.80
CA THR A 75 -1.64 -5.03 10.80
C THR A 75 -0.61 -4.40 11.73
N ALA A 76 0.32 -3.59 11.23
CA ALA A 76 1.29 -2.89 12.06
C ALA A 76 0.61 -1.91 13.04
N THR A 77 -0.36 -1.13 12.55
CA THR A 77 -1.15 -0.21 13.39
C THR A 77 -1.97 -0.97 14.44
N THR A 78 -2.58 -2.09 14.07
CA THR A 78 -3.38 -2.90 15.01
C THR A 78 -2.50 -3.48 16.11
N SER A 79 -1.32 -4.02 15.76
CA SER A 79 -0.35 -4.53 16.74
C SER A 79 0.11 -3.44 17.71
N ALA A 80 0.43 -2.24 17.20
CA ALA A 80 0.80 -1.11 18.04
C ALA A 80 -0.33 -0.69 18.98
N THR A 81 -1.57 -0.63 18.46
CA THR A 81 -2.76 -0.28 19.26
C THR A 81 -3.06 -1.33 20.33
N SER A 82 -2.86 -2.62 20.05
CA SER A 82 -3.09 -3.68 21.03
C SER A 82 -2.05 -3.73 22.15
N ALA A 83 -0.84 -3.20 21.94
CA ALA A 83 0.24 -3.23 22.91
C ALA A 83 0.08 -2.19 24.04
N ASP A 84 -0.46 -1.01 23.71
CA ASP A 84 -0.51 0.14 24.63
C ASP A 84 -1.89 0.84 24.66
N GLY A 85 -2.86 0.36 23.87
CA GLY A 85 -4.17 1.00 23.74
C GLY A 85 -4.16 2.31 22.93
N SER A 86 -2.97 2.78 22.52
CA SER A 86 -2.78 4.00 21.75
C SER A 86 -2.71 3.70 20.25
N ALA A 87 -3.58 4.33 19.45
CA ALA A 87 -3.52 4.24 18.00
C ALA A 87 -2.25 4.93 17.51
N SER A 88 -1.21 4.15 17.20
CA SER A 88 0.08 4.66 16.73
C SER A 88 0.25 4.40 15.24
N THR A 89 0.66 5.43 14.51
CA THR A 89 0.96 5.34 13.08
C THR A 89 2.39 4.86 12.91
N PRO A 90 2.65 3.82 12.10
CA PRO A 90 4.01 3.47 11.72
C PRO A 90 4.64 4.66 10.98
N TYR A 91 5.75 5.16 11.50
CA TYR A 91 6.57 6.19 10.87
C TYR A 91 8.00 5.68 10.71
N ALA A 92 8.70 6.22 9.71
CA ALA A 92 10.14 6.03 9.63
C ALA A 92 10.79 6.68 10.86
N VAL A 93 11.77 6.02 11.48
CA VAL A 93 12.49 6.56 12.64
C VAL A 93 13.91 6.85 12.21
N ALA A 94 14.37 8.08 12.44
CA ALA A 94 15.77 8.44 12.32
C ALA A 94 16.37 8.53 13.72
N SER A 95 17.53 7.91 13.89
CA SER A 95 18.28 7.93 15.14
C SER A 95 19.68 8.43 14.89
N LYS A 96 20.19 9.26 15.80
CA LYS A 96 21.61 9.63 15.84
C LYS A 96 22.14 9.35 17.24
N SER A 97 23.28 8.67 17.31
CA SER A 97 24.01 8.42 18.55
C SER A 97 25.31 9.22 18.58
N VAL A 98 25.57 9.89 19.68
CA VAL A 98 26.84 10.56 19.97
C VAL A 98 27.34 10.05 21.32
N ARG A 99 28.39 9.22 21.29
CA ARG A 99 28.94 8.53 22.47
C ARG A 99 27.85 7.73 23.20
N ASP A 100 27.37 8.19 24.35
CA ASP A 100 26.39 7.50 25.19
C ASP A 100 24.97 8.08 25.03
N GLU A 101 24.81 9.15 24.26
CA GLU A 101 23.52 9.78 24.00
C GLU A 101 22.93 9.24 22.70
N SER A 102 21.67 8.80 22.76
CA SER A 102 20.90 8.44 21.58
C SER A 102 19.61 9.24 21.55
N VAL A 103 19.35 9.88 20.40
CA VAL A 103 18.10 10.59 20.15
C VAL A 103 17.47 9.95 18.93
N SER A 104 16.21 9.53 19.07
CA SER A 104 15.39 9.00 17.97
C SER A 104 14.17 9.88 17.78
N TYR A 105 13.83 10.19 16.53
CA TYR A 105 12.66 10.98 16.18
C TYR A 105 11.92 10.37 14.99
N ALA A 106 10.60 10.54 14.98
CA ALA A 106 9.78 10.14 13.85
C ALA A 106 10.02 11.10 12.67
N VAL A 107 10.23 10.53 11.50
CA VAL A 107 10.47 11.24 10.24
C VAL A 107 9.20 11.16 9.40
N PRO A 108 8.50 12.29 9.19
CA PRO A 108 7.27 12.29 8.40
C PRO A 108 7.52 12.07 6.90
N ALA A 109 8.73 12.38 6.41
CA ALA A 109 9.19 12.06 5.05
C ALA A 109 10.72 11.92 4.98
N ALA A 110 11.22 10.86 4.36
CA ALA A 110 12.66 10.57 4.27
C ALA A 110 13.44 11.64 3.48
N ASN A 111 12.77 12.40 2.62
CA ASN A 111 13.33 13.57 1.96
C ASN A 111 12.24 14.65 1.79
N ALA A 112 12.65 15.87 1.43
CA ALA A 112 11.74 17.00 1.20
C ALA A 112 10.87 16.89 -0.07
N SER A 113 11.14 15.89 -0.92
CA SER A 113 10.44 15.69 -2.19
C SER A 113 9.23 14.77 -2.06
N LEU A 114 9.17 13.95 -1.02
CA LEU A 114 8.03 13.07 -0.74
C LEU A 114 6.97 13.83 0.06
N THR A 115 5.73 13.72 -0.37
CA THR A 115 4.58 14.05 0.47
C THR A 115 4.49 13.09 1.65
N VAL A 116 3.81 13.49 2.73
CA VAL A 116 3.59 12.63 3.91
C VAL A 116 2.94 11.30 3.51
N TRP A 117 2.03 11.33 2.53
CA TRP A 117 1.38 10.12 2.01
C TRP A 117 2.31 9.20 1.20
N GLU A 118 3.27 9.75 0.48
CA GLU A 118 4.24 8.94 -0.26
C GLU A 118 5.31 8.36 0.67
N ALA A 119 5.71 9.11 1.69
CA ALA A 119 6.59 8.60 2.73
C ALA A 119 5.95 7.45 3.52
N ALA A 120 4.65 7.59 3.78
CA ALA A 120 3.77 6.54 4.28
C ALA A 120 3.80 5.29 3.38
N LEU A 121 3.55 5.43 2.08
CA LEU A 121 3.63 4.33 1.12
C LEU A 121 5.01 3.64 1.14
N ALA A 122 6.08 4.43 1.24
CA ALA A 122 7.46 3.95 1.25
C ALA A 122 7.83 3.09 2.49
N LEU A 123 6.97 2.96 3.50
CA LEU A 123 7.22 2.13 4.69
C LEU A 123 7.21 0.62 4.41
N THR A 124 6.66 0.21 3.26
CA THR A 124 6.54 -1.21 2.89
C THR A 124 7.09 -1.44 1.48
N PRO A 125 7.61 -2.65 1.18
CA PRO A 125 8.06 -2.96 -0.17
C PRO A 125 6.94 -2.82 -1.21
N TYR A 126 5.70 -3.17 -0.84
CA TYR A 126 4.53 -3.03 -1.72
C TYR A 126 4.22 -1.59 -2.07
N GLY A 127 4.27 -0.69 -1.09
CA GLY A 127 4.03 0.74 -1.36
C GLY A 127 5.16 1.38 -2.18
N LEU A 128 6.41 0.90 -2.07
CA LEU A 128 7.48 1.29 -3.00
C LEU A 128 7.20 0.82 -4.43
N GLU A 129 6.72 -0.42 -4.62
CA GLU A 129 6.30 -0.90 -5.94
C GLU A 129 5.16 -0.03 -6.49
N TYR A 130 4.16 0.28 -5.68
CA TYR A 130 3.06 1.16 -6.07
C TYR A 130 3.55 2.54 -6.49
N LEU A 131 4.45 3.17 -5.73
CA LEU A 131 5.01 4.49 -6.08
C LEU A 131 5.76 4.44 -7.41
N HIS A 132 6.58 3.42 -7.62
CA HIS A 132 7.28 3.22 -8.90
C HIS A 132 6.30 3.05 -10.07
N LEU A 133 5.24 2.26 -9.90
CA LEU A 133 4.21 2.08 -10.93
C LEU A 133 3.41 3.37 -11.15
N ARG A 134 3.04 4.08 -10.08
CA ARG A 134 2.30 5.34 -10.16
C ARG A 134 3.10 6.42 -10.88
N ASP A 135 4.40 6.52 -10.63
CA ASP A 135 5.27 7.47 -11.34
C ASP A 135 5.31 7.15 -12.83
N ARG A 136 5.38 5.86 -13.20
CA ARG A 136 5.28 5.43 -14.61
C ARG A 136 3.90 5.71 -15.21
N ALA A 137 2.82 5.54 -14.44
CA ALA A 137 1.46 5.91 -14.85
C ALA A 137 1.34 7.42 -15.08
N GLY A 138 2.03 8.22 -14.25
CA GLY A 138 2.08 9.68 -14.32
C GLY A 138 2.87 10.19 -15.52
N MET A 139 3.96 9.50 -15.88
CA MET A 139 4.86 9.85 -17.00
C MET A 139 4.38 9.34 -18.37
N GLY A 140 3.46 8.38 -18.43
CA GLY A 140 2.95 7.81 -19.67
C GLY A 140 1.94 8.71 -20.38
N ALA A 141 2.01 8.78 -21.71
CA ALA A 141 0.91 9.27 -22.54
C ALA A 141 -0.31 8.37 -22.36
N ILE A 142 -1.52 8.94 -22.35
CA ILE A 142 -2.77 8.17 -22.30
C ILE A 142 -2.76 7.20 -23.50
N CYS A 143 -2.67 5.90 -23.27
CA CYS A 143 -3.08 4.93 -24.27
C CYS A 143 -4.61 4.95 -24.28
N VAL A 144 -5.17 5.71 -25.24
CA VAL A 144 -6.60 5.72 -25.58
C VAL A 144 -6.93 4.44 -26.34
#